data_AF-U6DRP8-F1
#
_entry.id   AF-U6DRP8-F1
#
_cell.length_a   1.000
_cell.length_b   1.000
_cell.length_c   1.000
_cell.angle_alpha   90.00
_cell.angle_beta   90.00
_cell.angle_gamma   90.00
#
_symmetry.space_group_name_H-M   'P 1'
#
loop_
_entity.id
_entity.type
_entity.pdbx_description
1 polymer ?
#
loop_
_entity_poly.entity_id
_entity_poly.type
_entity_poly.pdbx_seq_one_letter_code
_entity_poly.pdbx_strand_id
1 'polypeptide(L)'
;FYLLELMDCCLIVYHPYRPLLQYVQDMGQEDMLLPLAWRIVNDTYRTDLCLLYPPFMIALACLHVACVVQQKDARQWFAELSVDMEKILEIIRVILKLYEQWKNFDERKEMATILSKMPKPKPPPN
;
A
#
# COMPACT_ATOMS: atom_id res chain seq x y z
N PHE A 1 -21.04 -13.67 13.86
CA PHE A 1 -22.04 -13.15 12.92
C PHE A 1 -21.80 -11.69 12.56
N TYR A 2 -21.56 -10.80 13.53
CA TYR A 2 -21.35 -9.35 13.28
C TYR A 2 -20.35 -8.98 12.16
N LEU A 3 -19.18 -9.63 12.06
CA LEU A 3 -18.20 -9.26 11.02
C LEU A 3 -18.70 -9.52 9.59
N LEU A 4 -19.40 -10.64 9.35
CA LEU A 4 -19.92 -10.98 8.04
C LEU A 4 -21.05 -10.04 7.61
N GLU A 5 -21.90 -9.66 8.58
CA GLU A 5 -22.96 -8.68 8.39
C GLU A 5 -22.40 -7.29 8.10
N LEU A 6 -21.39 -6.83 8.85
CA LEU A 6 -20.75 -5.54 8.63
C LEU A 6 -20.01 -5.43 7.29
N MET A 7 -19.55 -6.56 6.75
CA MET A 7 -18.88 -6.62 5.44
C MET A 7 -19.86 -6.90 4.30
N ASP A 8 -21.17 -7.01 4.55
CA ASP A 8 -22.19 -7.39 3.56
C ASP A 8 -21.83 -8.66 2.76
N CYS A 9 -21.12 -9.60 3.37
CA CYS A 9 -20.56 -10.78 2.70
C CYS A 9 -19.64 -10.48 1.49
N CYS A 10 -19.14 -9.25 1.34
CA CYS A 10 -18.13 -8.86 0.35
C CYS A 10 -16.72 -9.30 0.81
N LEU A 11 -16.44 -10.59 0.67
CA LEU A 11 -15.21 -11.21 1.19
C LEU A 11 -14.06 -11.31 0.17
N ILE A 12 -14.31 -10.98 -1.09
CA ILE A 12 -13.32 -11.07 -2.17
C ILE A 12 -12.65 -9.70 -2.35
N VAL A 13 -11.34 -9.66 -2.16
CA VAL A 13 -10.51 -8.46 -2.36
C VAL A 13 -9.45 -8.74 -3.42
N TYR A 14 -9.34 -7.85 -4.40
CA TYR A 14 -8.32 -7.94 -5.44
C TYR A 14 -7.06 -7.19 -5.01
N HIS A 15 -5.93 -7.90 -4.96
CA HIS A 15 -4.67 -7.36 -4.47
C HIS A 15 -3.70 -6.91 -5.60
N PRO A 16 -2.88 -5.86 -5.37
CA PRO A 16 -1.88 -5.32 -6.30
C PRO A 16 -0.73 -6.29 -6.66
N TYR A 17 -0.56 -7.43 -5.99
CA TYR A 17 0.55 -8.35 -6.27
C TYR A 17 0.48 -8.97 -7.67
N ARG A 18 -0.72 -9.35 -8.13
CA ARG A 18 -0.89 -9.93 -9.47
C ARG A 18 -0.47 -8.97 -10.59
N PRO A 19 -1.00 -7.73 -10.66
CA PRO A 19 -0.56 -6.78 -11.67
C PRO A 19 0.91 -6.40 -11.50
N LEU A 20 1.44 -6.32 -10.27
CA LEU A 20 2.87 -6.06 -10.05
C LEU A 20 3.76 -7.10 -10.75
N LEU A 21 3.48 -8.39 -10.58
CA LEU A 21 4.25 -9.45 -11.22
C LEU A 21 4.24 -9.32 -12.75
N GLN A 22 3.09 -9.03 -13.33
CA GLN A 22 2.95 -8.82 -14.77
C GLN A 22 3.81 -7.64 -15.25
N TYR A 23 3.75 -6.49 -14.56
CA TYR A 23 4.52 -5.31 -14.95
C TYR A 23 6.03 -5.52 -14.85
N VAL A 24 6.48 -6.18 -13.78
CA VAL A 24 7.91 -6.41 -13.61
C VAL A 24 8.43 -7.43 -14.64
N GLN A 25 7.62 -8.43 -14.99
CA GLN A 25 7.91 -9.38 -16.06
C GLN A 25 7.99 -8.66 -17.43
N ASP A 26 7.03 -7.77 -17.73
CA ASP A 26 6.99 -6.98 -18.96
C ASP A 26 8.21 -6.06 -19.10
N MET A 27 8.74 -5.54 -17.99
CA MET A 27 9.98 -4.76 -17.96
C MET A 27 11.25 -5.62 -18.07
N GLY A 28 11.16 -6.93 -17.85
CA GLY A 28 12.32 -7.84 -17.84
C GLY A 28 13.32 -7.54 -16.73
N GLN A 29 12.88 -7.03 -15.57
CA GLN A 29 13.73 -6.60 -14.45
C GLN A 29 13.28 -7.19 -13.10
N GLU A 30 12.83 -8.43 -13.10
CA GLU A 30 12.31 -9.16 -11.93
C GLU A 30 13.25 -9.14 -10.73
N ASP A 31 14.48 -9.60 -10.89
CA ASP A 31 15.42 -9.77 -9.77
C ASP A 31 15.71 -8.48 -9.02
N MET A 32 15.65 -7.34 -9.71
CA MET A 32 16.08 -6.06 -9.17
C MET A 32 14.93 -5.20 -8.64
N LEU A 33 13.79 -5.16 -9.34
CA LEU A 33 12.65 -4.31 -8.98
C LEU A 33 11.65 -5.03 -8.08
N LEU A 34 11.44 -6.33 -8.29
CA LEU A 34 10.40 -7.09 -7.58
C LEU A 34 10.55 -7.05 -6.06
N PRO A 35 11.74 -7.28 -5.46
CA PRO A 35 11.85 -7.35 -4.00
C PRO A 35 11.51 -6.02 -3.32
N LEU A 36 11.89 -4.90 -3.93
CA LEU A 36 11.61 -3.57 -3.40
C LEU A 36 10.15 -3.17 -3.64
N ALA A 37 9.66 -3.33 -4.86
CA ALA A 37 8.27 -2.99 -5.19
C ALA A 37 7.28 -3.81 -4.37
N TRP A 38 7.58 -5.09 -4.11
CA TRP A 38 6.76 -5.95 -3.24
C TRP A 38 6.69 -5.45 -1.80
N ARG A 39 7.81 -4.98 -1.24
CA ARG A 39 7.84 -4.37 0.10
C ARG A 39 7.00 -3.10 0.15
N ILE A 40 7.14 -2.22 -0.85
CA ILE A 40 6.36 -0.97 -0.93
C ILE A 40 4.87 -1.30 -1.04
N VAL A 41 4.49 -2.29 -1.84
CA VAL A 41 3.10 -2.78 -1.92
C VAL A 41 2.58 -3.20 -0.54
N ASN A 42 3.36 -3.94 0.26
CA ASN A 42 2.95 -4.32 1.61
C ASN A 42 2.71 -3.09 2.50
N ASP A 43 3.53 -2.05 2.35
CA ASP A 43 3.39 -0.83 3.13
C ASP A 43 2.14 -0.03 2.76
N THR A 44 1.64 -0.14 1.52
CA THR A 44 0.40 0.55 1.11
C THR A 44 -0.83 0.12 1.91
N TYR A 45 -0.87 -1.08 2.49
CA TYR A 45 -1.97 -1.51 3.36
C TYR A 45 -1.99 -0.83 4.74
N ARG A 46 -0.93 -0.08 5.08
CA ARG A 46 -0.94 0.80 6.26
C ARG A 46 -1.66 2.13 5.99
N THR A 47 -2.18 2.31 4.78
CA THR A 47 -2.93 3.48 4.33
C THR A 47 -4.32 3.06 3.83
N ASP A 48 -5.12 4.05 3.44
CA ASP A 48 -6.44 3.89 2.83
C ASP A 48 -6.42 3.63 1.31
N LEU A 49 -5.24 3.52 0.70
CA LEU A 49 -5.09 3.37 -0.76
C LEU A 49 -5.87 2.20 -1.34
N CYS A 50 -5.95 1.06 -0.64
CA CYS A 50 -6.68 -0.13 -1.09
C CYS A 50 -8.20 0.07 -1.18
N LEU A 51 -8.72 1.12 -0.53
CA LEU A 51 -10.14 1.49 -0.57
C LEU A 51 -10.42 2.60 -1.60
N LEU A 52 -9.40 3.39 -1.96
CA LEU A 52 -9.52 4.57 -2.81
C LEU A 52 -9.16 4.31 -4.28
N TYR A 53 -8.25 3.36 -4.54
CA TYR A 53 -7.69 3.14 -5.88
C TYR A 53 -7.74 1.67 -6.30
N PRO A 54 -7.89 1.39 -7.62
CA PRO A 54 -7.77 0.04 -8.15
C PRO A 54 -6.37 -0.56 -7.90
N PRO A 55 -6.26 -1.89 -7.69
CA PRO A 55 -5.00 -2.55 -7.34
C PRO A 55 -3.90 -2.39 -8.40
N PHE A 56 -4.25 -2.30 -9.69
CA PHE A 56 -3.28 -2.13 -10.76
C PHE A 56 -2.58 -0.76 -10.72
N MET A 57 -3.30 0.30 -10.34
CA MET A 57 -2.74 1.64 -10.18
C MET A 57 -1.78 1.70 -8.98
N ILE A 58 -2.16 1.04 -7.89
CA ILE A 58 -1.29 0.93 -6.70
C ILE A 58 0.00 0.18 -7.05
N ALA A 59 -0.10 -0.91 -7.81
CA ALA A 59 1.07 -1.66 -8.27
C ALA A 59 2.02 -0.80 -9.13
N LEU A 60 1.48 -0.01 -10.07
CA LEU A 60 2.28 0.91 -10.89
C LEU A 60 2.95 2.01 -10.06
N ALA A 61 2.25 2.58 -9.08
CA ALA A 61 2.82 3.58 -8.18
C ALA A 61 3.99 2.98 -7.36
N CYS A 62 3.81 1.78 -6.79
CA CYS A 62 4.86 1.09 -6.05
C CYS A 62 6.06 0.75 -6.94
N LEU A 63 5.81 0.31 -8.17
CA LEU A 63 6.85 0.03 -9.16
C LEU A 63 7.63 1.31 -9.54
N HIS A 64 6.94 2.43 -9.73
CA HIS A 64 7.57 3.71 -10.00
C HIS A 64 8.50 4.15 -8.86
N VAL A 65 8.04 4.07 -7.61
CA VAL A 65 8.87 4.36 -6.43
C VAL A 65 10.10 3.44 -6.40
N ALA A 66 9.93 2.14 -6.66
CA ALA A 66 11.05 1.20 -6.72
C ALA A 66 12.06 1.54 -7.82
N CYS A 67 11.59 1.94 -9.02
CA CYS A 67 12.45 2.36 -10.12
C CYS A 67 13.30 3.58 -9.75
N VAL A 68 12.68 4.58 -9.12
CA VAL A 68 13.37 5.80 -8.66
C VAL A 68 14.45 5.46 -7.63
N VAL A 69 14.13 4.62 -6.65
CA VAL A 69 15.08 4.21 -5.60
C VAL A 69 16.25 3.42 -6.16
N GLN A 70 16.00 2.54 -7.13
CA GLN A 70 17.04 1.73 -7.79
C GLN A 70 17.75 2.46 -8.95
N GLN A 71 17.48 3.75 -9.14
CA GLN A 71 18.02 4.58 -10.23
C GLN A 71 17.83 3.97 -11.63
N LYS A 72 16.67 3.33 -11.87
CA LYS A 72 16.32 2.82 -13.19
C LYS A 72 15.51 3.81 -13.98
N ASP A 73 15.95 4.07 -15.20
CA ASP A 73 15.20 4.87 -16.16
C ASP A 73 14.10 4.02 -16.81
N ALA A 74 12.90 4.14 -16.27
CA ALA A 74 11.70 3.48 -16.78
C ALA A 74 10.76 4.46 -17.49
N ARG A 75 11.21 5.70 -17.78
CA ARG A 75 10.34 6.78 -18.28
C ARG A 75 9.62 6.41 -19.58
N GLN A 76 10.33 5.78 -20.51
CA GLN A 76 9.75 5.35 -21.77
C GLN A 76 8.66 4.28 -21.56
N TRP A 77 8.95 3.28 -20.73
CA TRP A 77 7.98 2.22 -20.42
C TRP A 77 6.71 2.78 -19.78
N PHE A 78 6.83 3.71 -18.84
CA PHE A 78 5.67 4.39 -18.25
C PHE A 78 4.90 5.27 -19.25
N ALA A 79 5.58 5.88 -20.23
CA ALA A 79 4.95 6.71 -21.25
C ALA A 79 4.14 5.89 -22.27
N GLU A 80 4.51 4.62 -22.47
CA GLU A 80 3.77 3.68 -23.33
C GLU A 80 2.48 3.15 -22.67
N LEU A 81 2.34 3.31 -21.35
CA LEU A 81 1.12 2.92 -20.64
C LEU A 81 -0.01 3.91 -20.89
N SER A 82 -1.18 3.39 -21.26
CA SER A 82 -2.43 4.17 -21.35
C SER A 82 -3.09 4.34 -19.97
N VAL A 83 -2.34 4.85 -18.99
CA VAL A 83 -2.79 5.01 -17.60
C VAL A 83 -2.71 6.49 -17.19
N ASP A 84 -3.66 6.92 -16.38
CA ASP A 84 -3.68 8.27 -15.81
C ASP A 84 -2.53 8.48 -14.82
N MET A 85 -1.50 9.21 -15.26
CA MET A 85 -0.32 9.51 -14.46
C MET A 85 -0.59 10.45 -13.29
N GLU A 86 -1.63 11.28 -13.34
CA GLU A 86 -1.99 12.16 -12.21
C GLU A 86 -2.42 11.31 -11.02
N LYS A 87 -3.24 10.28 -11.26
CA LYS A 87 -3.66 9.31 -10.23
C LYS A 87 -2.48 8.53 -9.66
N ILE A 88 -1.55 8.10 -10.50
CA ILE A 88 -0.33 7.43 -10.04
C ILE A 88 0.49 8.35 -9.12
N LEU A 89 0.65 9.62 -9.48
CA LEU A 89 1.36 10.61 -8.65
C LEU A 89 0.64 10.89 -7.33
N GLU A 90 -0.69 10.90 -7.30
CA GLU A 90 -1.46 10.99 -6.06
C GLU A 90 -1.15 9.82 -5.11
N ILE A 91 -1.16 8.59 -5.62
CA ILE A 91 -0.83 7.38 -4.85
C ILE A 91 0.61 7.46 -4.32
N ILE A 92 1.56 7.85 -5.17
CA ILE A 92 2.98 8.00 -4.78
C ILE A 92 3.12 9.00 -3.63
N ARG A 93 2.42 10.15 -3.69
CA ARG A 93 2.46 11.15 -2.61
C ARG A 93 2.00 10.56 -1.28
N VAL A 94 0.96 9.74 -1.28
CA VAL A 94 0.48 9.06 -0.06
C VAL A 94 1.53 8.11 0.49
N ILE A 95 2.17 7.31 -0.36
CA ILE A 95 3.26 6.39 0.04
C ILE A 95 4.45 7.16 0.63
N LEU A 96 4.88 8.25 0.00
CA LEU A 96 6.00 9.06 0.50
C LEU A 96 5.65 9.73 1.83
N LYS A 97 4.42 10.22 1.97
CA LYS A 97 3.91 10.79 3.22
C LYS A 97 3.89 9.76 4.35
N LEU A 98 3.50 8.52 4.07
CA LEU A 98 3.58 7.42 5.04
C LEU A 98 5.02 7.26 5.55
N TYR A 99 6.00 7.22 4.65
CA TYR A 99 7.40 7.06 5.05
C TYR A 99 7.95 8.26 5.85
N GLU A 100 7.54 9.48 5.52
CA GLU A 100 7.89 10.68 6.29
C GLU A 100 7.32 10.63 7.71
N GLN A 101 6.07 10.20 7.86
CA GLN A 101 5.43 10.03 9.17
C GLN A 101 6.09 8.91 9.97
N TRP A 102 6.36 7.78 9.33
CA TRP A 102 6.96 6.61 9.98
C TRP A 102 8.33 6.91 10.58
N LYS A 103 9.11 7.79 9.95
CA LYS A 103 10.43 8.21 10.46
C LYS A 103 10.35 8.90 11.83
N ASN A 104 9.26 9.60 12.11
CA ASN A 104 9.08 10.40 13.33
C ASN A 104 8.15 9.71 14.35
N PHE A 105 7.67 8.50 14.06
CA PHE A 105 6.68 7.81 14.88
C PHE A 105 7.32 7.05 16.05
N ASP A 106 6.94 7.38 17.28
CA ASP A 106 7.33 6.64 18.49
C ASP A 106 6.19 5.72 18.94
N GLU A 107 6.25 4.47 18.49
CA GLU A 107 5.22 3.46 18.76
C GLU A 107 4.93 3.28 20.25
N ARG A 108 5.96 3.27 21.11
CA ARG A 108 5.77 2.98 22.55
C ARG A 108 4.98 4.08 23.22
N LYS A 109 5.32 5.33 22.89
CA LYS A 109 4.66 6.51 23.45
C LYS A 109 3.21 6.62 22.98
N GLU A 110 2.97 6.40 21.69
CA GLU A 110 1.64 6.48 21.10
C GLU A 110 0.74 5.34 21.60
N MET A 111 1.24 4.11 21.65
CA MET A 111 0.47 2.95 22.14
C MET A 111 0.10 3.08 23.61
N ALA A 112 1.02 3.51 24.47
CA ALA A 112 0.72 3.74 25.89
C ALA A 112 -0.42 4.76 26.06
N THR A 113 -0.40 5.83 25.26
CA THR A 113 -1.43 6.87 25.27
C THR A 113 -2.80 6.31 24.85
N ILE A 114 -2.86 5.49 23.80
CA ILE A 114 -4.11 4.87 23.33
C ILE A 114 -4.68 3.89 24.36
N LEU A 115 -3.83 3.00 24.88
CA LEU A 115 -4.25 1.99 25.86
C LEU A 115 -4.81 2.61 27.15
N SER A 116 -4.25 3.75 27.57
CA SER A 116 -4.76 4.49 28.73
C SER A 116 -6.18 5.03 28.54
N LYS A 117 -6.57 5.34 27.30
CA LYS A 117 -7.90 5.84 26.93
C LYS A 117 -8.87 4.72 26.58
N MET A 118 -8.39 3.49 26.41
CA MET A 118 -9.22 2.36 26.01
C MET A 118 -10.14 1.96 27.18
N PRO A 119 -11.47 1.86 26.96
CA PRO A 119 -12.38 1.42 28.01
C PRO A 119 -11.99 0.03 28.50
N LYS A 120 -11.85 -0.15 29.81
CA LYS A 120 -11.60 -1.49 30.37
C LYS A 120 -12.82 -2.37 30.11
N PRO A 121 -12.64 -3.63 29.70
CA PRO A 121 -13.75 -4.54 29.47
C PRO A 121 -14.59 -4.67 30.74
N LYS A 122 -15.92 -4.59 30.60
CA LYS A 122 -16.83 -4.78 31.73
C LYS A 122 -16.68 -6.22 32.22
N PRO A 123 -16.52 -6.46 33.53
CA PRO A 123 -16.50 -7.82 34.05
C PRO A 123 -17.83 -8.51 33.72
N PRO A 124 -17.82 -9.83 33.44
CA PRO A 124 -19.05 -10.58 33.21
C PRO A 124 -19.97 -10.47 34.44
N PRO A 125 -21.30 -10.44 34.25
CA PRO A 125 -22.22 -10.52 35.38
C PRO A 125 -22.04 -11.85 36.12
N ASN A 126 -21.95 -11.78 37.46
CA ASN A 126 -21.91 -12.93 38.37
C ASN A 126 -23.16 -13.82 38.22
#